data_AF-A0A2W0BH44-F1
#
_entry.id   AF-A0A2W0BH44-F1
#
_cell.length_a   1.000
_cell.length_b   1.000
_cell.length_c   1.000
_cell.angle_alpha   90.00
_cell.angle_beta   90.00
_cell.angle_gamma   90.00
#
_symmetry.space_group_name_H-M   'P 1'
#
loop_
_entity.id
_entity.type
_entity.pdbx_description
1 polymer ?
#
loop_
_entity_poly.entity_id
_entity_poly.type
_entity_poly.pdbx_seq_one_letter_code
_entity_poly.pdbx_strand_id
1 'polypeptide(L)' 'MEFEVRDVSASFSAVRELVEKYESRSTPTIVVGEQVMIGFDPQRLEKMLQA' A
#
# COMPACT_ATOMS: atom_id res chain seq x y z
N MET A 1 -4.55 -15.20 5.20
CA MET A 1 -4.19 -14.15 4.22
C MET A 1 -2.85 -13.61 4.67
N GLU A 2 -1.82 -13.83 3.88
CA GLU A 2 -0.48 -13.34 4.20
C GLU A 2 -0.34 -11.91 3.68
N PHE A 3 0.31 -11.05 4.45
CA PHE A 3 0.63 -9.70 4.04
C PHE A 3 2.06 -9.34 4.49
N GLU A 4 2.67 -8.41 3.78
CA GLU A 4 4.00 -7.89 4.08
C GLU A 4 3.86 -6.42 4.50
N VAL A 5 4.57 -6.02 5.55
CA VAL A 5 4.65 -4.62 5.97
C VAL A 5 5.99 -4.04 5.51
N ARG A 6 5.93 -2.95 4.75
CA ARG A 6 7.11 -2.18 4.36
C ARG A 6 7.11 -0.85 5.11
N ASP A 7 8.04 -0.73 6.05
CA ASP A 7 8.16 0.47 6.89
C ASP A 7 9.03 1.54 6.21
N VAL A 8 8.40 2.62 5.77
CA VAL A 8 9.06 3.76 5.12
C VAL A 8 9.89 4.61 6.09
N SER A 9 9.70 4.48 7.40
CA SER A 9 10.53 5.16 8.40
C SER A 9 11.88 4.46 8.63
N ALA A 10 11.91 3.15 8.39
CA ALA A 10 13.09 2.31 8.62
C ALA A 10 13.81 1.91 7.31
N SER A 11 13.17 2.03 6.15
CA SER A 11 13.72 1.58 4.87
C SER A 11 13.62 2.62 3.76
N PHE A 12 14.77 3.08 3.27
CA PHE A 12 14.83 3.98 2.11
C PHE A 12 14.32 3.31 0.83
N SER A 13 14.49 1.99 0.67
CA SER A 13 13.93 1.28 -0.49
C SER A 13 12.41 1.22 -0.44
N ALA A 14 11.80 1.16 0.75
CA ALA A 14 10.35 1.24 0.91
C ALA A 14 9.82 2.64 0.54
N VAL A 15 10.54 3.71 0.94
CA VAL A 15 10.22 5.09 0.51
C VAL A 15 10.29 5.19 -1.01
N ARG A 16 11.36 4.67 -1.61
CA ARG A 16 11.57 4.73 -3.06
C ARG A 16 10.47 3.99 -3.80
N GLU A 17 10.11 2.79 -3.36
CA GLU A 17 9.00 2.04 -3.95
C GLU A 17 7.67 2.80 -3.82
N LEU A 18 7.37 3.36 -2.65
CA LEU A 18 6.15 4.16 -2.43
C LEU A 18 6.04 5.33 -3.42
N VAL A 19 7.13 6.06 -3.64
CA VAL A 19 7.16 7.27 -4.46
C VAL A 19 7.29 6.96 -5.95
N GLU A 20 8.19 6.07 -6.35
CA GLU A 20 8.51 5.83 -7.77
C GLU A 20 7.56 4.83 -8.41
N LYS A 21 7.11 3.79 -7.68
CA LYS A 21 6.26 2.73 -8.24
C LYS A 21 4.78 3.03 -8.04
N TYR A 22 4.41 3.51 -6.86
CA TYR A 22 3.01 3.76 -6.50
C TYR A 22 2.62 5.24 -6.61
N GLU A 23 3.55 6.11 -7.03
CA GLU A 23 3.36 7.56 -7.19
C GLU A 23 2.72 8.22 -5.96
N SER A 24 2.94 7.62 -4.78
CA SER A 24 2.33 8.03 -3.52
C SER A 24 3.38 8.64 -2.61
N ARG A 25 2.95 9.56 -1.74
CA ARG A 25 3.75 10.10 -0.63
C ARG A 25 3.05 9.92 0.71
N SER A 26 1.91 9.24 0.71
CA SER A 26 1.05 9.11 1.87
C SER A 26 1.06 7.68 2.39
N THR A 27 1.20 7.55 3.70
CA THR A 27 1.02 6.29 4.41
C THR A 27 -0.34 6.29 5.13
N PRO A 28 -1.05 5.15 5.18
CA PRO A 28 -0.71 3.90 4.51
C PRO A 28 -0.96 3.96 3.00
N THR A 29 -0.22 3.18 2.22
CA THR A 29 -0.58 2.83 0.84
C THR A 29 -0.66 1.30 0.79
N ILE A 30 -1.84 0.78 0.45
CA ILE A 30 -2.17 -0.65 0.50
C ILE A 30 -2.31 -1.17 -0.92
N VAL A 31 -1.69 -2.32 -1.18
CA VAL A 31 -1.68 -2.97 -2.49
C VAL A 31 -2.28 -4.36 -2.36
N VAL A 32 -3.33 -4.65 -3.14
CA VAL A 32 -3.98 -5.97 -3.19
C VAL A 32 -4.05 -6.37 -4.65
N GLY A 33 -3.25 -7.36 -5.05
CA GLY A 33 -3.09 -7.70 -6.47
C GLY A 33 -2.62 -6.49 -7.28
N GLU A 34 -3.40 -6.10 -8.28
CA GLU A 34 -3.15 -4.93 -9.14
C GLU A 34 -3.79 -3.63 -8.59
N GLN A 35 -4.55 -3.72 -7.51
CA GLN A 35 -5.27 -2.58 -6.95
C GLN A 35 -4.41 -1.84 -5.92
N VAL A 36 -4.35 -0.51 -6.05
CA VAL A 36 -3.63 0.38 -5.13
C VAL A 36 -4.63 1.30 -4.42
N MET A 37 -4.53 1.36 -3.10
CA MET A 37 -5.30 2.28 -2.24
C MET A 37 -4.34 3.18 -1.48
N ILE A 38 -4.39 4.48 -1.75
CA ILE A 38 -3.67 5.50 -0.99
C ILE A 38 -4.55 5.93 0.17
N GLY A 39 -4.01 5.93 1.38
CA GLY A 39 -4.75 6.09 2.62
C GLY A 39 -5.44 4.79 3.05
N PHE A 40 -6.42 4.92 3.92
CA PHE A 40 -7.17 3.78 4.46
C PHE A 40 -8.67 4.03 4.37
N ASP A 41 -9.36 3.15 3.63
CA ASP A 41 -10.81 3.05 3.58
C ASP A 41 -11.20 1.58 3.81
N PRO A 42 -11.87 1.25 4.93
CA PRO A 42 -12.19 -0.13 5.27
C PRO A 42 -13.18 -0.77 4.28
N GLN A 43 -14.17 -0.03 3.79
CA GLN A 43 -15.17 -0.55 2.85
C GLN A 43 -14.54 -0.84 1.49
N ARG A 44 -13.60 0.00 1.06
CA ARG A 44 -12.84 -0.22 -0.17
C ARG A 44 -11.89 -1.41 -0.03
N LEU A 45 -11.20 -1.53 1.11
CA LEU A 45 -10.30 -2.65 1.37
C LEU A 45 -11.04 -3.99 1.37
N GLU A 46 -12.21 -4.07 2.00
CA GLU A 46 -13.05 -5.28 1.98
C GLU A 46 -13.38 -5.72 0.55
N LYS A 47 -13.76 -4.78 -0.32
CA LYS A 47 -14.03 -5.06 -1.74
C LYS A 47 -12.78 -5.52 -2.49
N MET A 48 -11.63 -4.90 -2.21
CA MET A 48 -10.35 -5.29 -2.83
C MET A 48 -9.95 -6.72 -2.48
N LEU A 49 -10.25 -7.17 -1.25
CA LEU A 49 -9.92 -8.51 -0.76
C LEU A 49 -10.89 -9.61 -1.23
N GLN A 50 -12.06 -9.25 -1.77
CA GLN A 50 -13.07 -10.17 -2.28
C GLN A 50 -12.99 -10.41 -3.80
N ALA A 51 -12.15 -9.64 -4.50
CA ALA A 51 -11.90 -9.76 -5.94
C ALA A 51 -10.91 -10.90 -6.24
#